data_AF-A0A2V9BXT9-F1
#
_entry.id   AF-A0A2V9BXT9-F1
#
_cell.length_a   1.000
_cell.length_b   1.000
_cell.length_c   1.000
_cell.angle_alpha   90.00
_cell.angle_beta   90.00
_cell.angle_gamma   90.00
#
_symmetry.space_group_name_H-M   'P 1'
#
loop_
_entity.id
_entity.type
_entity.pdbx_description
1 polymer ?
#
loop_
_entity_poly.entity_id
_entity_poly.type
_entity_poly.pdbx_seq_one_letter_code
_entity_poly.pdbx_strand_id
1 'polypeptide(L)' 'MRDVAKSIARGLQKRDPDLLDRLIEQYQYRLFRYLLYITGDKARAEDFFQETWIRVLERGHQFDGKSKFEA' A
#
# COMPACT_ATOMS: atom_id res chain seq x y z
N MET A 1 2.44 14.87 9.90
CA MET A 1 2.90 14.13 8.71
C MET A 1 4.07 13.18 9.01
N ARG A 2 5.19 13.64 9.60
CA ARG A 2 6.33 12.76 9.93
C ARG A 2 5.98 11.64 10.92
N ASP A 3 5.06 11.87 11.85
CA ASP A 3 4.69 10.85 12.86
C ASP A 3 3.86 9.70 12.30
N VAL A 4 3.02 9.99 11.29
CA VAL A 4 2.22 8.97 10.58
C VAL A 4 3.12 8.12 9.69
N ALA A 5 4.06 8.72 8.96
CA ALA A 5 5.00 7.94 8.14
C ALA A 5 5.87 7.02 9.00
N LYS A 6 6.29 7.49 10.19
CA LYS A 6 7.03 6.67 11.16
C LYS A 6 6.17 5.56 11.78
N SER A 7 4.88 5.79 12.06
CA SER A 7 4.00 4.73 12.56
C SER A 7 3.73 3.66 11.51
N ILE A 8 3.53 4.07 10.25
CA ILE A 8 3.42 3.16 9.11
C ILE A 8 4.70 2.33 8.96
N ALA A 9 5.89 2.97 8.98
CA ALA A 9 7.16 2.27 8.90
C ALA A 9 7.32 1.21 10.01
N ARG A 10 6.97 1.55 11.26
CA ARG A 10 7.03 0.62 12.38
C ARG A 10 6.07 -0.56 12.21
N GLY A 11 4.83 -0.35 11.76
CA GLY A 11 3.89 -1.45 11.57
C GLY A 11 4.27 -2.33 10.37
N LEU A 12 4.78 -1.76 9.28
CA LEU A 12 5.28 -2.53 8.14
C LEU A 12 6.50 -3.39 8.50
N GLN A 13 7.42 -2.87 9.32
CA GLN A 13 8.55 -3.66 9.86
C GLN A 13 8.09 -4.84 10.71
N LYS A 14 6.98 -4.69 11.43
CA LYS A 14 6.38 -5.74 12.27
C LYS A 14 5.44 -6.67 11.50
N ARG A 15 5.19 -6.41 10.20
CA ARG A 15 4.16 -7.08 9.40
C ARG A 15 2.80 -7.09 10.10
N ASP A 16 2.45 -5.94 10.68
CA ASP A 16 1.21 -5.74 11.43
C ASP A 16 -0.01 -5.84 10.48
N PRO A 17 -0.86 -6.88 10.62
CA PRO A 17 -2.02 -7.07 9.74
C PRO A 17 -3.05 -5.94 9.90
N ASP A 18 -3.26 -5.41 11.11
CA ASP A 18 -4.23 -4.35 11.36
C ASP A 18 -3.80 -3.02 10.71
N LEU A 19 -2.49 -2.81 10.57
CA LEU A 19 -1.98 -1.67 9.80
C LEU A 19 -2.27 -1.88 8.32
N LEU A 20 -2.01 -3.08 7.79
CA LEU A 20 -2.23 -3.36 6.37
C LEU A 20 -3.71 -3.15 6.00
N ASP A 21 -4.63 -3.67 6.79
CA ASP A 21 -6.07 -3.51 6.55
C ASP A 21 -6.46 -2.03 6.49
N ARG A 22 -5.95 -1.21 7.41
CA ARG A 22 -6.18 0.24 7.40
C ARG A 22 -5.60 0.93 6.16
N LEU A 23 -4.41 0.53 5.72
CA LEU A 23 -3.81 1.07 4.49
C LEU A 23 -4.62 0.67 3.26
N ILE A 24 -5.08 -0.59 3.19
CA ILE A 24 -5.96 -1.08 2.13
C ILE A 24 -7.25 -0.26 2.13
N GLU A 25 -7.93 -0.14 3.26
CA GLU A 25 -9.17 0.62 3.39
C GLU A 25 -9.01 2.07 2.90
N GLN A 26 -7.91 2.70 3.27
CA GLN A 26 -7.63 4.10 2.93
C GLN A 26 -7.31 4.30 1.43
N TYR A 27 -6.56 3.39 0.81
CA TYR A 27 -6.02 3.60 -0.53
C TYR A 27 -6.70 2.77 -1.62
N GLN A 28 -7.51 1.76 -1.26
CA GLN A 28 -8.03 0.77 -2.20
C GLN A 28 -8.74 1.39 -3.39
N TYR A 29 -9.63 2.35 -3.13
CA TYR A 29 -10.46 2.93 -4.17
C TYR A 29 -9.65 3.75 -5.17
N ARG A 30 -8.73 4.60 -4.67
CA ARG A 30 -7.90 5.44 -5.53
C ARG A 30 -6.90 4.59 -6.32
N LEU A 31 -6.28 3.61 -5.67
CA LEU A 31 -5.35 2.69 -6.31
C LEU A 31 -6.05 1.86 -7.39
N PHE A 32 -7.19 1.23 -7.09
CA PHE A 32 -7.91 0.41 -8.04
C PHE A 32 -8.41 1.20 -9.25
N ARG A 33 -8.90 2.44 -9.04
CA ARG A 33 -9.27 3.34 -10.14
C ARG A 33 -8.08 3.68 -11.04
N TYR A 34 -6.93 3.98 -10.44
CA TYR A 34 -5.71 4.27 -11.20
C TYR A 34 -5.26 3.05 -12.01
N LEU A 35 -5.25 1.87 -11.39
CA LEU A 35 -4.90 0.62 -12.07
C LEU A 35 -5.87 0.31 -13.21
N LEU A 36 -7.18 0.44 -12.99
CA LEU A 36 -8.19 0.25 -14.03
C LEU A 36 -8.01 1.23 -15.20
N TYR A 37 -7.70 2.49 -14.91
CA TYR A 37 -7.46 3.50 -15.93
C TYR A 37 -6.26 3.15 -16.83
N ILE A 38 -5.15 2.67 -16.25
CA ILE A 38 -3.95 2.34 -17.02
C ILE A 38 -4.01 0.97 -17.70
N THR A 39 -4.75 -0.01 -17.16
CA THR A 39 -4.86 -1.34 -17.75
C THR A 39 -5.97 -1.44 -18.79
N GLY A 40 -7.05 -0.68 -18.62
CA GLY A 40 -8.29 -0.83 -19.39
C GLY A 40 -8.99 -2.19 -19.19
N ASP A 41 -8.51 -3.00 -18.23
CA ASP A 41 -8.94 -4.38 -18.00
C ASP A 41 -9.08 -4.63 -16.50
N LYS A 42 -10.28 -5.05 -16.09
CA LYS A 42 -10.64 -5.26 -14.68
C LYS A 42 -9.86 -6.40 -14.05
N ALA A 43 -9.67 -7.52 -14.74
CA ALA A 43 -8.96 -8.68 -14.21
C ALA A 43 -7.47 -8.34 -13.99
N ARG A 44 -6.83 -7.69 -14.97
CA ARG A 44 -5.45 -7.22 -14.80
C ARG A 44 -5.32 -6.16 -13.70
N ALA A 45 -6.31 -5.30 -13.54
CA ALA A 45 -6.31 -4.32 -12.46
C ALA A 45 -6.41 -4.99 -11.08
N GLU A 46 -7.22 -6.05 -10.94
CA GLU A 46 -7.32 -6.87 -9.73
C GLU A 46 -6.00 -7.59 -9.43
N ASP A 47 -5.36 -8.19 -10.43
CA ASP A 47 -4.06 -8.84 -10.29
C ASP A 47 -2.99 -7.85 -9.80
N PHE A 48 -2.88 -6.67 -10.44
CA PHE A 48 -1.93 -5.65 -10.02
C PHE A 48 -2.26 -5.07 -8.64
N PHE A 49 -3.53 -4.97 -8.29
CA PHE A 49 -3.94 -4.51 -6.97
C PHE A 49 -3.42 -5.46 -5.89
N GLN A 50 -3.65 -6.76 -6.07
CA GLN A 50 -3.17 -7.80 -5.15
C GLN A 50 -1.63 -7.81 -5.08
N GLU A 51 -0.96 -7.85 -6.23
CA GLU A 51 0.51 -7.83 -6.32
C GLU A 51 1.12 -6.60 -5.63
N THR A 52 0.48 -5.44 -5.74
CA THR A 52 0.93 -4.21 -5.07
C THR A 52 0.94 -4.38 -3.56
N TRP A 53 -0.12 -4.91 -2.97
CA TRP A 53 -0.21 -5.13 -1.53
C TRP A 53 0.71 -6.25 -1.03
N ILE A 54 0.88 -7.31 -1.82
CA ILE A 54 1.88 -8.34 -1.55
C ILE A 54 3.28 -7.71 -1.47
N ARG A 55 3.64 -6.86 -2.44
CA ARG A 55 4.94 -6.16 -2.40
C ARG A 55 5.08 -5.22 -1.22
N VAL A 56 4.02 -4.54 -0.81
CA VAL A 56 4.02 -3.69 0.39
C VAL A 56 4.28 -4.53 1.64
N LEU A 57 3.71 -5.72 1.75
CA LEU A 57 3.99 -6.64 2.86
C LEU A 57 5.42 -7.20 2.83
N GLU A 58 5.89 -7.64 1.67
CA GLU A 58 7.20 -8.26 1.51
C GLU A 58 8.33 -7.25 1.75
N ARG A 59 8.19 -6.04 1.19
CA ARG A 59 9.23 -5.00 1.16
C ARG A 59 8.99 -3.87 2.15
N GLY A 60 7.86 -3.85 2.85
CA GLY A 60 7.48 -2.78 3.78
C GLY A 60 8.50 -2.56 4.91
N HIS A 61 9.26 -3.58 5.28
CA HIS A 61 10.37 -3.46 6.24
C HIS A 61 11.46 -2.47 5.78
N GLN A 62 11.59 -2.22 4.48
CA GLN A 62 12.56 -1.27 3.89
C GLN A 62 12.06 0.18 3.96
N PHE A 63 10.77 0.40 4.23
CA PHE A 63 10.22 1.74 4.36
C PHE A 63 10.65 2.35 5.71
N ASP A 64 11.42 3.43 5.65
CA ASP A 64 11.99 4.10 6.84
C ASP A 64 11.19 5.34 7.30
N GLY A 65 10.09 5.66 6.61
CA GLY A 65 9.21 6.78 6.94
C GLY A 65 9.81 8.16 6.67
N LYS A 66 10.94 8.27 5.96
CA LYS A 66 11.52 9.57 5.55
C LYS A 66 10.71 10.23 4.43
N SER A 67 10.10 9.42 3.58
CA SER A 67 9.20 9.85 2.50
C SER A 67 7.74 9.69 2.91
N LYS A 68 6.83 10.39 2.23
CA LYS A 68 5.40 10.10 2.35
C LYS A 68 5.13 8.68 1.84
N PHE A 69 4.14 8.02 2.44
CA PHE A 69 3.74 6.67 2.03
C PHE A 69 2.99 6.70 0.69
N GLU A 70 2.15 7.72 0.48
CA GLU A 70 1.58 8.08 -0.82
C GLU A 70 2.27 9.36 -1.33
N ALA A 71 2.67 9.38 -2.60
CA ALA A 71 3.29 10.53 -3.24
C ALA A 71 2.24 11.45 -3.89
#